data_AF-A0A3A3GHE5-F1
#
_entry.id   AF-A0A3A3GHE5-F1
#
_cell.length_a   1.000
_cell.length_b   1.000
_cell.length_c   1.000
_cell.angle_alpha   90.00
_cell.angle_beta   90.00
_cell.angle_gamma   90.00
#
_symmetry.space_group_name_H-M   'P 1'
#
loop_
_entity.id
_entity.type
_entity.pdbx_description
1 polymer ?
#
loop_
_entity_poly.entity_id
_entity_poly.type
_entity_poly.pdbx_seq_one_letter_code
_entity_poly.pdbx_strand_id
1 'polypeptide(L)' 'MMSNKDITEKEVKEIVAPIAKQLFNMDIQGLEVKWDNSARDFCFVQNKETKMVAALDADKKVVYLMSGERVYIEE' A
#
# COMPACT_ATOMS: atom_id res chain seq x y z
N MET A 1 -19.64 -2.70 2.65
CA MET A 1 -18.44 -2.00 3.15
C MET A 1 -17.39 -3.06 3.42
N MET A 2 -16.26 -3.08 2.70
CA MET A 2 -15.15 -3.95 3.09
C MET A 2 -14.58 -3.37 4.39
N SER A 3 -14.75 -4.11 5.49
CA SER A 3 -13.97 -3.82 6.69
C SER A 3 -12.61 -4.44 6.44
N ASN A 4 -11.56 -3.62 6.27
CA ASN A 4 -10.17 -4.10 6.19
C ASN A 4 -9.65 -4.77 7.48
N LYS A 5 -10.55 -5.14 8.39
CA LYS A 5 -10.24 -5.84 9.63
C LYS A 5 -9.69 -7.26 9.39
N ASP A 6 -9.89 -7.81 8.19
CA ASP A 6 -9.55 -9.21 7.86
C ASP A 6 -8.24 -9.37 7.07
N ILE A 7 -7.45 -8.30 6.92
CA ILE A 7 -6.12 -8.38 6.30
C ILE A 7 -5.07 -7.73 7.19
N THR A 8 -3.99 -8.47 7.43
CA THR A 8 -2.84 -8.03 8.23
C THR A 8 -1.82 -7.28 7.37
N GLU A 9 -0.98 -6.45 8.00
CA GLU A 9 0.17 -5.83 7.33
C GLU A 9 1.06 -6.86 6.63
N LYS A 10 1.29 -8.01 7.28
CA LYS A 10 2.10 -9.09 6.72
C LYS A 10 1.50 -9.61 5.41
N GLU A 11 0.20 -9.90 5.39
CA GLU A 11 -0.48 -10.37 4.18
C GLU A 11 -0.40 -9.32 3.06
N VAL A 12 -0.61 -8.04 3.38
CA VAL A 12 -0.49 -6.95 2.39
C VAL A 12 0.92 -6.90 1.79
N LYS A 13 1.96 -7.02 2.62
CA LYS A 13 3.35 -7.08 2.15
C LYS A 13 3.61 -8.28 1.25
N GLU A 14 3.14 -9.47 1.63
CA GLU A 14 3.34 -10.70 0.86
C GLU A 14 2.67 -10.61 -0.52
N ILE A 15 1.46 -10.05 -0.59
CA ILE A 15 0.72 -9.85 -1.85
C ILE A 15 1.43 -8.82 -2.76
N VAL A 16 1.87 -7.71 -2.18
CA VAL A 16 2.36 -6.55 -2.96
C VAL A 16 3.84 -6.66 -3.33
N ALA A 17 4.67 -7.32 -2.52
CA ALA A 17 6.13 -7.41 -2.72
C ALA A 17 6.56 -7.90 -4.11
N PRO A 18 6.02 -8.99 -4.68
CA PRO A 18 6.45 -9.44 -6.00
C PRO A 18 6.17 -8.39 -7.08
N ILE A 19 5.04 -7.69 -7.01
CA ILE A 19 4.64 -6.69 -8.01
C ILE A 19 5.45 -5.41 -7.83
N ALA A 20 5.67 -4.96 -6.59
CA ALA A 20 6.51 -3.80 -6.31
C ALA A 20 7.97 -4.00 -6.79
N LYS A 21 8.51 -5.21 -6.60
CA LYS A 21 9.83 -5.57 -7.10
C LYS A 21 9.87 -5.60 -8.63
N GLN A 22 8.85 -6.17 -9.27
CA GLN A 22 8.78 -6.27 -10.72
C GLN A 22 8.62 -4.91 -11.42
N LEU A 23 7.73 -4.05 -10.92
CA LEU A 23 7.38 -2.79 -11.59
C LEU A 23 8.32 -1.64 -11.23
N PHE A 24 8.80 -1.59 -9.99
CA PHE A 24 9.54 -0.43 -9.48
C PHE A 24 10.94 -0.77 -8.96
N ASN A 25 11.37 -2.04 -9.06
CA ASN A 25 12.60 -2.55 -8.44
C ASN A 25 12.70 -2.22 -6.93
N MET A 26 11.55 -2.07 -6.26
CA MET A 26 11.47 -1.65 -4.86
C MET A 26 11.45 -2.85 -3.91
N ASP A 27 12.16 -2.75 -2.80
CA ASP A 27 12.00 -3.65 -1.65
C ASP A 27 11.13 -2.96 -0.59
N ILE A 28 9.99 -3.59 -0.27
CA ILE A 28 8.97 -3.02 0.60
C ILE A 28 8.92 -3.68 1.99
N GLN A 29 9.76 -4.68 2.25
CA GLN A 29 9.69 -5.46 3.48
C GLN A 29 9.97 -4.63 4.74
N GLY A 30 10.87 -3.64 4.62
CA GLY A 30 11.22 -2.70 5.68
C GLY A 30 10.27 -1.51 5.85
N LEU A 31 9.22 -1.41 5.04
CA LEU A 31 8.26 -0.28 5.10
C LEU A 31 7.12 -0.61 6.08
N GLU A 32 6.67 0.35 6.89
CA GLU A 32 5.45 0.22 7.68
C GLU A 32 4.23 0.26 6.75
N VAL A 33 3.16 -0.50 7.04
CA VAL A 33 1.92 -0.42 6.25
C VAL A 33 0.81 0.24 7.05
N LYS A 34 0.22 1.30 6.49
CA LYS A 34 -0.92 2.02 7.07
C LYS A 34 -2.11 1.97 6.14
N TRP A 35 -3.29 1.80 6.71
CA TRP A 35 -4.53 1.96 5.96
C TRP A 35 -4.95 3.42 5.92
N ASP A 36 -5.16 3.97 4.72
CA ASP A 36 -5.73 5.29 4.51
C ASP A 36 -7.25 5.18 4.28
N ASN A 37 -8.04 5.60 5.27
CA ASN A 37 -9.50 5.54 5.18
C ASN A 37 -10.09 6.48 4.12
N SER A 38 -9.41 7.60 3.82
CA SER A 38 -9.89 8.60 2.85
C SER A 38 -9.74 8.06 1.42
N ALA A 39 -8.56 7.55 1.13
CA ALA A 39 -8.20 7.01 -0.18
C ALA A 39 -8.66 5.57 -0.41
N ARG A 40 -8.91 4.84 0.68
CA ARG A 40 -9.17 3.40 0.68
C ARG A 40 -8.04 2.58 0.07
N ASP A 41 -6.80 2.90 0.44
CA ASP A 41 -5.59 2.18 0.04
C ASP A 41 -4.61 1.96 1.20
N PHE A 42 -3.62 1.11 0.97
CA PHE A 42 -2.52 0.86 1.87
C PHE A 42 -1.32 1.72 1.50
N CYS A 43 -0.87 2.54 2.44
CA CYS A 43 0.34 3.34 2.36
C CYS A 43 1.53 2.57 2.93
N PHE A 44 2.59 2.43 2.14
CA PHE A 44 3.88 1.91 2.59
C PHE A 44 4.78 3.09 2.98
N VAL A 45 5.14 3.16 4.26
CA VAL A 45 5.71 4.35 4.90
C VAL A 45 7.11 4.08 5.42
N GLN A 46 8.01 5.03 5.20
CA GLN A 46 9.34 5.08 5.81
C GLN A 46 9.61 6.51 6.26
N ASN A 47 10.14 6.70 7.47
CA ASN A 47 10.47 8.02 8.02
C ASN A 47 9.32 9.04 7.95
N LYS A 48 8.06 8.57 8.14
CA LYS A 48 6.81 9.35 8.03
C LYS A 48 6.42 9.76 6.60
N GLU A 49 7.15 9.33 5.58
CA GLU A 49 6.85 9.59 4.17
C GLU A 49 6.27 8.33 3.51
N THR A 50 5.16 8.50 2.79
CA THR A 50 4.62 7.43 1.94
C THR A 50 5.53 7.26 0.73
N LYS A 51 6.05 6.05 0.51
CA LYS A 51 6.92 5.72 -0.63
C LYS A 51 6.20 4.95 -1.72
N MET A 52 5.09 4.31 -1.37
CA MET A 52 4.24 3.59 -2.30
C MET A 52 2.83 3.47 -1.71
N VAL A 53 1.84 3.41 -2.59
CA VAL A 53 0.46 3.04 -2.23
C VAL A 53 -0.01 1.84 -3.04
N ALA A 54 -0.86 1.01 -2.44
CA ALA A 54 -1.50 -0.10 -3.12
C ALA A 54 -2.96 -0.26 -2.66
N ALA A 55 -3.89 -0.48 -3.59
CA ALA A 55 -5.23 -0.91 -3.23
C ALA A 55 -5.47 -2.35 -3.63
N LEU A 56 -6.25 -3.04 -2.80
CA LEU A 56 -6.69 -4.41 -3.00
C LEU A 56 -8.20 -4.45 -3.18
N ASP A 57 -8.69 -5.41 -3.97
CA ASP A 57 -10.12 -5.72 -4.05
C ASP A 57 -10.57 -6.66 -2.92
N ALA A 58 -11.85 -7.06 -2.94
CA ALA A 58 -12.44 -7.97 -1.96
C ALA A 58 -11.76 -9.35 -1.90
N ASP A 59 -11.16 -9.78 -3.01
CA ASP A 59 -10.45 -11.05 -3.14
C ASP A 59 -8.96 -10.92 -2.79
N LYS A 60 -8.54 -9.78 -2.21
CA LYS A 60 -7.15 -9.45 -1.88
C LYS A 60 -6.24 -9.36 -3.12
N LYS A 61 -6.79 -9.10 -4.32
CA LYS A 61 -6.00 -8.88 -5.54
C LYS A 61 -5.62 -7.42 -5.66
N VAL A 62 -4.41 -7.15 -6.15
CA VAL A 62 -3.95 -5.79 -6.40
C VAL A 62 -4.74 -5.15 -7.53
N VAL A 63 -5.42 -4.05 -7.23
CA VAL A 63 -6.18 -3.24 -8.21
C VAL A 63 -5.29 -2.14 -8.78
N TYR A 64 -4.50 -1.49 -7.94
CA TYR A 64 -3.49 -0.54 -8.39
C TYR A 64 -2.32 -0.46 -7.44
N LEU A 65 -1.23 0.08 -7.98
CA LEU A 65 0.02 0.37 -7.32
C LEU A 65 0.57 1.70 -7.86
N MET A 66 1.03 2.56 -6.97
CA MET A 66 1.73 3.79 -7.34
C MET A 66 2.97 3.94 -6.47
N SER A 67 4.13 4.09 -7.11
CA SER A 67 5.40 4.40 -6.44
C SER A 67 5.61 5.91 -6.38
N GLY A 68 6.18 6.40 -5.29
CA GLY A 68 6.48 7.81 -5.09
C GLY A 68 5.74 8.39 -3.89
N GLU A 69 5.91 9.68 -3.70
CA GLU A 69 5.35 10.39 -2.56
C GLU A 69 3.90 10.79 -2.81
N ARG A 70 3.05 10.52 -1.83
CA ARG A 70 1.68 10.99 -1.83
C ARG A 70 1.61 12.30 -1.05
N VAL A 71 1.35 13.40 -1.75
CA VAL A 71 1.16 14.72 -1.17
C VAL A 71 -0.31 15.10 -1.26
N TYR A 72 -0.90 15.52 -0.15
CA TYR A 72 -2.21 16.13 -0.11
C TYR A 72 -2.05 17.64 -0.30
N ILE A 73 -2.71 18.20 -1.31
CA ILE A 73 -2.80 19.65 -1.48
C ILE A 73 -4.11 20.04 -0.79
N GLU A 74 -4.02 20.81 0.30
CA GLU A 74 -5.17 21.45 0.92
C GLU A 74 -5.59 22.62 0.02
N GLU A 75 -6.85 22.63 -0.42
CA GLU A 75 -7.46 23.75 -1.18
C GLU A 75 -7.83 24.92 -0.27
#